data_AF-A0A6H9YD90-F1
#
_entry.id   AF-A0A6H9YD90-F1
#
_cell.length_a   1.000
_cell.length_b   1.000
_cell.length_c   1.000
_cell.angle_alpha   90.00
_cell.angle_beta   90.00
_cell.angle_gamma   90.00
#
_symmetry.space_group_name_H-M   'P 1'
#
loop_
_entity.id
_entity.type
_entity.pdbx_description
1 polymer ?
#
loop_
_entity_poly.entity_id
_entity_poly.type
_entity_poly.pdbx_seq_one_letter_code
_entity_poly.pdbx_strand_id
1 'polypeptide(L)'
;MAEYKCRAGAMAMHSEFGLVEVQGHDGWMRCILIERREQMPIEIPGALSAERIEIVEEWVHVRELVEADLARDVEYLRKRGQLIGCMKLDD
;
A
#
# COMPACT_ATOMS: atom_id res chain seq x y z
N MET A 1 -13.25 22.68 9.20
CA MET A 1 -12.72 22.23 7.89
C MET A 1 -11.98 20.93 8.15
N ALA A 2 -12.33 19.84 7.46
CA ALA A 2 -11.72 18.56 7.76
C ALA A 2 -10.21 18.61 7.42
N GLU A 3 -9.41 18.67 8.46
CA GLU A 3 -7.95 18.55 8.41
C GLU A 3 -7.62 17.13 8.00
N TYR A 4 -7.49 16.87 6.70
CA TYR A 4 -7.07 15.56 6.24
C TYR A 4 -5.53 15.48 6.31
N LYS A 5 -5.04 14.67 7.24
CA LYS A 5 -3.68 14.66 7.82
C LYS A 5 -2.64 13.85 7.05
N CYS A 6 -2.96 13.31 5.88
CA CYS A 6 -2.02 12.51 5.11
C CYS A 6 -1.09 13.43 4.29
N ARG A 7 0.04 13.85 4.88
CA ARG A 7 1.08 14.65 4.23
C ARG A 7 1.96 13.77 3.34
N ALA A 8 2.67 14.36 2.39
CA ALA A 8 3.72 13.64 1.66
C ALA A 8 4.76 13.08 2.66
N GLY A 9 5.22 11.85 2.40
CA GLY A 9 6.05 11.03 3.29
C GLY A 9 5.29 10.31 4.41
N ALA A 10 3.98 10.53 4.56
CA ALA A 10 3.18 9.82 5.56
C ALA A 10 2.64 8.49 5.02
N MET A 11 2.46 7.53 5.93
CA MET A 11 1.75 6.29 5.67
C MET A 11 0.24 6.50 5.89
N ALA A 12 -0.58 5.97 4.99
CA ALA A 12 -2.03 6.07 5.05
C ALA A 12 -2.70 4.74 4.71
N MET A 13 -3.90 4.53 5.23
CA MET A 13 -4.78 3.44 4.87
C MET A 13 -5.74 3.90 3.77
N HIS A 14 -5.66 3.25 2.61
CA HIS A 14 -6.61 3.34 1.51
C HIS A 14 -7.57 2.15 1.55
N SER A 15 -8.86 2.38 1.35
CA SER A 15 -9.88 1.32 1.38
C SER A 15 -9.61 0.23 0.33
N GLU A 16 -9.18 0.63 -0.86
CA GLU A 16 -8.91 -0.29 -1.97
C GLU A 16 -7.49 -0.86 -1.93
N PHE A 17 -6.48 -0.06 -1.59
CA PHE A 17 -5.06 -0.44 -1.77
C PHE A 17 -4.37 -0.84 -0.46
N GLY A 18 -5.03 -0.63 0.68
CA GLY A 18 -4.49 -0.94 2.00
C GLY A 18 -3.47 0.11 2.43
N LEU A 19 -2.37 -0.32 3.04
CA LEU A 19 -1.32 0.62 3.47
C LEU A 19 -0.57 1.17 2.27
N VAL A 20 -0.51 2.49 2.17
CA VAL A 20 0.11 3.22 1.07
C VAL A 20 0.98 4.36 1.60
N GLU A 21 2.01 4.72 0.84
CA GLU A 21 2.85 5.89 1.12
C GLU A 21 2.37 7.08 0.28
N VAL A 22 2.14 8.24 0.89
CA VAL A 22 1.77 9.45 0.19
C VAL A 22 3.01 10.13 -0.37
N GLN A 23 3.11 10.33 -1.68
CA GLN A 23 4.25 11.00 -2.33
C GLN A 23 4.02 12.48 -2.60
N GLY A 24 2.77 12.88 -2.81
CA GLY A 24 2.47 14.24 -3.25
C GLY A 24 1.03 14.63 -3.01
N HIS A 25 0.73 15.91 -3.23
CA HIS A 25 -0.62 16.44 -3.09
C HIS A 25 -0.91 17.58 -4.06
N ASP A 26 -2.14 17.65 -4.53
CA ASP A 26 -2.67 18.79 -5.27
C ASP A 26 -4.07 19.12 -4.75
N GLY A 27 -4.11 19.94 -3.70
CA GLY A 27 -5.33 20.28 -2.98
C GLY A 27 -6.04 19.06 -2.39
N TRP A 28 -7.06 18.57 -3.10
CA TRP A 28 -7.94 17.47 -2.70
C TRP A 28 -7.44 16.08 -3.09
N MET A 29 -6.41 16.01 -3.92
CA MET A 29 -5.83 14.74 -4.36
C MET A 29 -4.52 14.44 -3.62
N ARG A 30 -4.22 13.15 -3.49
CA ARG A 30 -2.95 12.63 -2.99
C ARG A 30 -2.38 11.65 -4.00
N CYS A 31 -1.11 11.84 -4.35
CA CYS A 31 -0.35 10.83 -5.05
C CYS A 31 0.11 9.79 -4.03
N ILE A 32 -0.13 8.52 -4.30
CA ILE A 32 0.23 7.40 -3.43
C ILE A 32 1.06 6.37 -4.20
N LEU A 33 1.97 5.69 -3.50
CA LEU A 33 2.63 4.49 -4.03
C LEU A 33 1.82 3.26 -3.64
N ILE A 34 1.56 2.42 -4.64
CA ILE A 34 0.95 1.11 -4.46
C ILE A 34 1.88 0.02 -5.00
N GLU A 35 1.96 -1.08 -4.27
CA GLU A 35 2.58 -2.30 -4.75
C GLU A 35 1.53 -3.11 -5.53
N ARG A 36 1.67 -3.14 -6.85
CA ARG A 36 0.83 -3.96 -7.72
C ARG A 36 1.52 -5.30 -7.96
N ARG A 37 0.79 -6.37 -7.71
CA ARG A 37 1.24 -7.72 -8.01
C ARG A 37 0.41 -8.32 -9.13
N GLU A 38 1.08 -8.87 -10.12
CA GLU A 38 0.46 -9.51 -11.26
C GLU A 38 1.02 -10.91 -11.45
N GLN A 39 0.14 -11.91 -11.49
CA GLN A 39 0.54 -13.26 -11.83
C GLN A 39 0.93 -13.33 -13.30
N MET A 40 2.15 -13.78 -13.56
CA MET A 40 2.61 -14.00 -14.92
C MET A 40 1.95 -15.26 -15.49
N PRO A 41 1.52 -15.24 -16.77
CA PRO A 41 1.00 -16.42 -17.43
C PRO A 41 2.00 -17.57 -17.36
N ILE A 42 1.54 -18.74 -16.93
CA ILE A 42 2.36 -19.95 -16.94
C ILE A 42 2.22 -20.61 -18.30
N GLU A 43 3.26 -20.51 -19.14
CA GLU A 43 3.24 -21.06 -20.50
C GLU A 43 3.50 -22.59 -20.54
N ILE A 44 4.08 -23.15 -19.47
CA ILE A 44 4.48 -24.56 -19.41
C ILE A 44 3.80 -25.28 -18.24
N PRO A 45 3.04 -26.36 -18.47
CA PRO A 45 2.44 -27.16 -17.41
C PRO A 45 3.51 -27.70 -16.44
N GLY A 46 3.41 -27.34 -15.15
CA GLY A 46 4.34 -27.77 -14.11
C GLY A 46 5.46 -26.77 -13.77
N ALA A 47 5.53 -25.62 -14.45
CA ALA A 47 6.45 -24.55 -14.09
C ALA A 47 6.00 -23.80 -12.82
N LEU A 48 6.97 -23.27 -12.08
CA LEU A 48 6.73 -22.41 -10.93
C LEU A 48 6.01 -21.13 -11.40
N SER A 49 4.96 -20.73 -10.67
CA SER A 49 4.30 -19.46 -10.89
C SER A 49 5.28 -18.32 -10.62
N ALA A 50 5.41 -17.39 -11.56
CA ALA A 50 6.14 -16.15 -11.38
C ALA A 50 5.15 -15.01 -11.12
N GLU A 51 5.49 -14.13 -10.19
CA GLU A 51 4.72 -12.92 -9.90
C GLU A 51 5.57 -11.70 -10.27
N ARG A 52 4.97 -10.76 -10.99
CA ARG A 52 5.54 -9.46 -11.27
C ARG A 52 5.08 -8.49 -10.21
N ILE A 53 6.02 -7.89 -9.49
CA ILE A 53 5.77 -6.87 -8.47
C ILE A 53 6.26 -5.53 -9.01
N GLU A 54 5.35 -4.58 -9.12
CA GLU A 54 5.63 -3.22 -9.62
C GLU A 54 5.17 -2.19 -8.58
N ILE A 55 5.95 -1.14 -8.40
CA ILE A 55 5.53 0.04 -7.65
C ILE A 55 5.00 1.04 -8.66
N VAL A 56 3.74 1.46 -8.48
CA VAL A 56 3.11 2.46 -9.35
C VAL A 56 2.54 3.60 -8.52
N GLU A 57 2.42 4.76 -9.17
CA GLU A 57 1.83 5.96 -8.61
C GLU A 57 0.36 6.06 -8.99
N GLU A 58 -0.50 6.36 -8.03
CA GLU A 58 -1.92 6.62 -8.25
C GLU A 58 -2.38 7.90 -7.56
N TRP A 59 -3.34 8.61 -8.14
CA TRP A 59 -3.92 9.82 -7.57
C TRP A 59 -5.30 9.55 -7.00
N VAL A 60 -5.43 9.60 -5.68
CA VAL A 60 -6.67 9.29 -4.95
C VAL A 60 -7.24 10.51 -4.24
N HIS A 61 -8.54 10.51 -3.98
CA HIS A 61 -9.18 11.61 -3.28
C HIS A 61 -8.84 11.53 -1.80
N VAL A 62 -8.57 12.68 -1.15
CA VAL A 62 -8.10 12.72 0.24
C VAL A 62 -9.05 12.06 1.26
N ARG A 63 -10.33 11.92 0.91
CA ARG A 63 -11.35 11.24 1.75
C ARG A 63 -11.21 9.72 1.78
N GLU A 64 -10.50 9.15 0.82
CA GLU A 64 -10.25 7.71 0.71
C GLU A 64 -9.03 7.29 1.54
N LEU A 65 -8.32 8.27 2.11
CA LEU A 65 -7.14 8.06 2.94
C LEU A 65 -7.42 8.37 4.40
N VAL A 66 -7.06 7.43 5.26
CA VAL A 66 -7.00 7.59 6.71
C VAL A 66 -5.55 7.52 7.14
N GLU A 67 -5.13 8.37 8.08
CA GLU A 67 -3.77 8.29 8.64
C GLU A 67 -3.53 6.89 9.22
N ALA A 68 -2.46 6.22 8.80
CA ALA A 68 -2.19 4.86 9.25
C ALA A 68 -1.73 4.89 10.72
N ASP A 69 -2.39 4.09 11.54
CA ASP A 69 -1.89 3.76 12.87
C ASP A 69 -1.47 2.29 12.82
N LEU A 70 -0.18 2.07 12.56
CA LEU A 70 0.34 0.72 12.36
C LEU A 70 0.02 -0.23 13.51
N ALA A 71 -0.07 0.26 14.76
CA ALA A 71 -0.41 -0.57 15.91
C ALA A 71 -1.89 -0.99 15.89
N ARG A 72 -2.80 -0.10 15.47
CA ARG A 72 -4.22 -0.41 15.32
C ARG A 72 -4.53 -1.17 14.03
N ASP A 73 -3.74 -0.98 12.98
CA ASP A 73 -4.00 -1.50 11.64
C ASP A 73 -3.38 -2.89 11.40
N VAL A 74 -2.55 -3.41 12.32
CA VAL A 74 -1.85 -4.72 12.19
C VAL A 74 -2.74 -5.83 11.67
N GLU A 75 -3.95 -6.01 12.25
CA GLU A 75 -4.83 -7.12 11.84
C GLU A 75 -5.29 -6.97 10.40
N TYR A 76 -5.61 -5.74 9.98
CA TYR A 76 -6.02 -5.45 8.61
C TYR A 76 -4.85 -5.68 7.64
N LEU A 77 -3.65 -5.19 7.97
CA LEU A 77 -2.44 -5.39 7.17
C LEU A 77 -2.08 -6.87 7.05
N ARG A 78 -2.24 -7.64 8.13
CA ARG A 78 -2.03 -9.09 8.14
C ARG A 78 -2.97 -9.79 7.18
N LYS A 79 -4.27 -9.47 7.23
CA LYS A 79 -5.29 -10.05 6.34
C LYS A 79 -5.00 -9.76 4.87
N ARG A 80 -4.41 -8.59 4.57
CA ARG A 80 -4.02 -8.20 3.21
C ARG A 80 -2.64 -8.68 2.79
N GLY A 81 -1.90 -9.39 3.66
CA GLY A 81 -0.54 -9.84 3.36
C GLY A 81 0.48 -8.70 3.21
N GLN A 82 0.16 -7.50 3.71
CA GLN A 82 1.00 -6.29 3.60
C GLN A 82 1.98 -6.14 4.77
N LEU A 83 1.92 -7.03 5.77
CA LEU A 83 3.00 -7.19 6.75
C LEU A 83 4.11 -8.03 6.14
N ILE A 84 4.87 -7.47 5.21
CA ILE A 84 6.08 -8.14 4.69
C ILE A 84 7.25 -7.65 5.54
N GLY A 85 7.66 -8.48 6.50
CA GLY A 85 8.95 -8.37 7.17
C GLY A 85 9.12 -7.17 8.12
N CYS A 86 8.61 -7.28 9.35
CA CYS A 86 9.55 -7.06 10.44
C CYS A 86 10.63 -8.12 10.25
N MET A 87 11.74 -7.74 9.61
CA MET A 87 13.01 -8.40 9.86
C MET A 87 13.06 -8.63 11.37
N LYS A 88 13.20 -9.88 11.80
CA LYS A 88 13.77 -10.10 13.12
C LYS A 88 15.06 -9.29 13.12
N LEU A 89 15.11 -8.25 13.93
CA LEU A 89 16.38 -7.86 14.51
C LEU A 89 16.72 -9.06 15.39
N ASP A 90 17.43 -10.02 14.82
CA ASP A 90 18.13 -11.01 15.63
C ASP A 90 19.13 -10.21 16.50
N ASP A 91 19.18 -10.57 17.78
CA ASP A 91 19.84 -9.87 18.90
C ASP A 91 21.25 -9.30 18.63
#